data_AF-T0P613-F1
#
_entry.id   AF-T0P613-F1
#
_cell.length_a   1.000
_cell.length_b   1.000
_cell.length_c   1.000
_cell.angle_alpha   90.00
_cell.angle_beta   90.00
_cell.angle_gamma   90.00
#
_symmetry.space_group_name_H-M   'P 1'
#
loop_
_entity.id
_entity.type
_entity.pdbx_description
1 polymer ?
#
loop_
_entity_poly.entity_id
_entity_poly.type
_entity_poly.pdbx_seq_one_letter_code
_entity_poly.pdbx_strand_id
1 'polypeptide(L)'
;MHFDEVKPEDFATFSRVPPPHLQMEQFLMQLGGGGTEGTHFKKKVMLAAGWSHTGVVSYGKYPQEACKAFNRLREVLVQHQDPEGILATLSQ
;
A
#
# COMPACT_ATOMS: atom_id res chain seq x y z
N MET A 1 -5.72 -10.99 -8.30
CA MET A 1 -6.22 -9.60 -8.24
C MET A 1 -5.26 -8.73 -9.03
N HIS A 2 -5.73 -7.75 -9.80
CA HIS A 2 -4.85 -6.85 -10.54
C HIS A 2 -5.16 -5.42 -10.12
N PHE A 3 -4.16 -4.72 -9.59
CA PHE A 3 -4.25 -3.28 -9.35
C PHE A 3 -3.46 -2.59 -10.46
N ASP A 4 -3.96 -1.43 -10.89
CA ASP A 4 -3.22 -0.59 -11.82
C ASP A 4 -1.92 -0.07 -11.18
N GLU A 5 -0.98 0.31 -12.04
CA GLU A 5 0.25 0.95 -11.60
C GLU A 5 -0.06 2.26 -10.87
N VAL A 6 0.51 2.42 -9.69
CA VAL A 6 0.36 3.66 -8.91
C VAL A 6 1.29 4.71 -9.47
N LYS A 7 0.78 5.90 -9.78
CA LYS A 7 1.58 7.03 -10.23
C LYS A 7 1.76 8.04 -9.11
N PRO A 8 2.90 8.78 -9.06
CA PRO A 8 3.08 9.86 -8.09
C PRO A 8 1.96 10.92 -8.15
N GLU A 9 1.43 11.14 -9.35
CA GLU A 9 0.33 12.07 -9.62
C GLU A 9 -0.97 11.68 -8.90
N ASP A 10 -1.19 10.38 -8.67
CA ASP A 10 -2.40 9.86 -8.02
C ASP A 10 -2.52 10.34 -6.57
N PHE A 11 -1.39 10.64 -5.90
CA PHE A 11 -1.40 11.14 -4.52
C PHE A 11 -1.77 12.62 -4.41
N ALA A 12 -1.67 13.37 -5.51
CA ALA A 12 -1.99 14.79 -5.57
C ALA A 12 -3.29 15.06 -6.36
N THR A 13 -3.82 14.05 -7.07
CA THR A 13 -4.97 14.19 -7.95
C THR A 13 -6.24 13.74 -7.26
N PHE A 14 -7.23 14.63 -7.19
CA PHE A 14 -8.59 14.29 -6.78
C PHE A 14 -9.39 13.87 -8.01
N SER A 15 -9.56 12.56 -8.21
CA SER A 15 -10.35 12.00 -9.32
C SER A 15 -11.69 11.44 -8.83
N ARG A 16 -12.66 11.32 -9.74
CA ARG A 16 -13.93 10.60 -9.49
C ARG A 16 -13.72 9.09 -9.36
N VAL A 17 -12.69 8.56 -10.00
CA VAL A 17 -12.30 7.15 -9.88
C VAL A 17 -11.29 7.05 -8.74
N PRO A 18 -11.51 6.16 -7.76
CA PRO A 18 -10.56 5.99 -6.67
C PRO A 18 -9.22 5.49 -7.23
N PRO A 19 -8.11 6.18 -6.95
CA PRO A 19 -6.80 5.78 -7.45
C PRO A 19 -6.38 4.40 -6.92
N PRO A 20 -5.47 3.72 -7.63
CA PRO A 20 -5.09 2.34 -7.33
C PRO A 20 -4.53 2.14 -5.92
N HIS A 21 -3.78 3.11 -5.39
CA HIS A 21 -3.25 3.04 -4.03
C HIS A 21 -4.36 2.92 -2.96
N LEU A 22 -5.49 3.61 -3.12
CA LEU A 22 -6.61 3.51 -2.17
C LEU A 22 -7.25 2.12 -2.20
N GLN A 23 -7.36 1.51 -3.37
CA GLN A 23 -7.89 0.14 -3.50
C GLN A 23 -6.99 -0.86 -2.77
N MET A 24 -5.67 -0.70 -2.92
CA MET A 24 -4.69 -1.53 -2.22
C MET A 24 -4.75 -1.32 -0.71
N GLU A 25 -4.88 -0.08 -0.24
CA GLU A 25 -5.02 0.20 1.20
C GLU A 25 -6.28 -0.43 1.79
N GLN A 26 -7.42 -0.32 1.09
CA GLN A 26 -8.66 -0.97 1.51
C GLN A 26 -8.50 -2.49 1.56
N PHE A 27 -7.85 -3.08 0.55
CA PHE A 27 -7.54 -4.50 0.53
C PHE A 27 -6.70 -4.90 1.74
N LEU A 28 -5.60 -4.19 2.02
CA LEU A 28 -4.76 -4.46 3.19
C LEU A 28 -5.54 -4.33 4.51
N MET A 29 -6.42 -3.33 4.63
CA MET A 29 -7.24 -3.18 5.83
C MET A 29 -8.19 -4.37 6.02
N GLN A 30 -8.82 -4.85 4.95
CA GLN A 30 -9.67 -6.04 4.99
C GLN A 30 -8.85 -7.30 5.32
N LEU A 31 -7.66 -7.41 4.71
CA LEU A 31 -6.75 -8.53 4.89
C LEU A 31 -6.27 -8.65 6.34
N GLY A 32 -5.96 -7.53 6.98
CA GLY A 32 -5.54 -7.47 8.38
C GLY A 32 -6.69 -7.55 9.39
N GLY A 33 -7.90 -7.94 8.99
CA GLY A 33 -9.05 -8.13 9.89
C GLY A 33 -9.89 -6.87 10.16
N GLY A 34 -9.61 -5.75 9.48
CA GLY A 34 -10.35 -4.49 9.62
C GLY A 34 -10.00 -3.69 10.88
N GLY A 35 -10.52 -2.46 10.95
CA GLY A 35 -10.36 -1.57 12.11
C GLY A 35 -8.90 -1.31 12.50
N THR A 36 -8.57 -1.57 13.76
CA THR A 36 -7.23 -1.35 14.33
C THR A 36 -6.20 -2.33 13.75
N GLU A 37 -6.53 -3.63 13.68
CA GLU A 37 -5.61 -4.66 13.18
C GLU A 37 -5.25 -4.42 11.71
N GLY A 38 -6.24 -4.10 10.88
CA GLY A 38 -6.01 -3.70 9.49
C GLY A 38 -5.09 -2.48 9.35
N THR A 39 -5.23 -1.50 10.25
CA THR A 39 -4.36 -0.32 10.29
C THR A 39 -2.93 -0.68 10.67
N HIS A 40 -2.73 -1.54 11.68
CA HIS A 40 -1.41 -2.02 12.08
C HIS A 40 -0.74 -2.83 10.96
N PHE A 41 -1.49 -3.74 10.32
CA PHE A 41 -1.01 -4.53 9.20
C PHE A 41 -0.59 -3.65 8.02
N LYS A 42 -1.45 -2.71 7.61
CA LYS A 42 -1.13 -1.73 6.56
C LYS A 42 0.17 -0.99 6.85
N LYS A 43 0.36 -0.51 8.08
CA LYS A 43 1.60 0.18 8.48
C LYS A 43 2.83 -0.71 8.35
N LYS A 44 2.76 -1.97 8.79
CA LYS A 44 3.86 -2.93 8.67
C LYS A 44 4.20 -3.21 7.20
N VAL A 45 3.18 -3.42 6.36
CA VAL A 45 3.35 -3.68 4.93
C VAL A 45 3.99 -2.48 4.23
N MET A 46 3.49 -1.27 4.50
CA MET A 46 4.08 -0.06 3.93
C MET A 46 5.53 0.13 4.36
N LEU A 47 5.85 -0.12 5.65
CA LEU A 47 7.22 -0.07 6.15
C LEU A 47 8.12 -1.08 5.41
N ALA A 48 7.68 -2.33 5.28
CA ALA A 48 8.40 -3.38 4.57
C ALA A 48 8.57 -3.05 3.08
N ALA A 49 7.57 -2.43 2.45
CA ALA A 49 7.64 -1.97 1.06
C ALA A 49 8.59 -0.77 0.84
N GLY A 50 9.18 -0.22 1.91
CA GLY A 50 10.15 0.89 1.86
C GLY A 50 9.56 2.26 2.20
N TRP A 51 8.30 2.34 2.66
CA TRP A 51 7.70 3.57 3.15
C TRP A 51 7.97 3.76 4.65
N SER A 52 9.02 4.51 4.97
CA SER A 52 9.44 4.78 6.35
C SER A 52 8.54 5.77 7.08
N HIS A 53 7.67 6.49 6.37
CA HIS A 53 6.81 7.54 6.94
C HIS A 53 5.44 7.02 7.40
N THR A 54 5.43 5.98 8.24
CA THR A 54 4.20 5.31 8.73
C THR A 54 3.36 6.13 9.73
N GLY A 55 3.75 7.39 9.97
CA GLY A 55 3.07 8.35 10.85
C GLY A 55 2.02 9.20 10.13
N VAL A 56 1.93 10.49 10.48
CA VAL A 56 0.92 11.44 9.97
C VAL A 56 1.32 12.06 8.61
N VAL A 57 2.34 11.52 7.96
CA VAL A 57 2.84 12.07 6.69
C VAL A 57 1.94 11.58 5.56
N SER A 58 1.30 12.51 4.85
CA SER A 58 0.55 12.19 3.66
C SER A 58 1.48 11.70 2.54
N TYR A 59 1.01 10.73 1.75
CA TYR A 59 1.75 10.24 0.58
C TYR A 59 2.11 11.36 -0.41
N GLY A 60 1.25 12.38 -0.52
CA GLY A 60 1.49 13.56 -1.34
C GLY A 60 2.72 14.39 -0.94
N LYS A 61 3.28 14.21 0.27
CA LYS A 61 4.54 14.85 0.67
C LYS A 61 5.76 14.20 0.01
N TYR A 62 5.72 12.88 -0.18
CA TYR A 62 6.79 12.09 -0.82
C TYR A 62 6.17 11.13 -1.85
N PRO A 63 5.58 11.67 -2.93
CA PRO A 63 4.76 10.88 -3.85
C PRO A 63 5.59 9.85 -4.63
N GLN A 64 6.88 10.10 -4.87
CA GLN A 64 7.77 9.13 -5.52
C GLN A 64 8.09 7.93 -4.61
N GLU A 65 8.36 8.17 -3.33
CA GLU A 65 8.64 7.09 -2.37
C GLU A 65 7.38 6.27 -2.11
N ALA A 66 6.23 6.92 -1.95
CA ALA A 66 4.95 6.26 -1.82
C ALA A 66 4.65 5.42 -3.07
N CYS A 67 4.77 6.01 -4.26
CA CYS A 67 4.60 5.32 -5.54
C CYS A 67 5.45 4.05 -5.61
N LYS A 68 6.74 4.14 -5.29
CA LYS A 68 7.66 3.01 -5.29
C LYS A 68 7.22 1.91 -4.32
N ALA A 69 6.84 2.27 -3.11
CA ALA A 69 6.36 1.32 -2.10
C ALA A 69 5.05 0.62 -2.55
N PHE A 70 4.09 1.38 -3.06
CA PHE A 70 2.84 0.81 -3.56
C PHE A 70 3.05 -0.08 -4.78
N ASN A 71 3.88 0.31 -5.76
CA ASN A 71 4.14 -0.56 -6.90
C ASN A 71 4.91 -1.84 -6.52
N ARG A 72 5.81 -1.78 -5.53
CA ARG A 72 6.44 -2.97 -4.97
C ARG A 72 5.40 -3.88 -4.30
N LEU A 73 4.50 -3.32 -3.50
CA LEU A 73 3.39 -4.06 -2.91
C LEU A 73 2.49 -4.68 -3.99
N ARG A 74 2.19 -3.94 -5.07
CA ARG A 74 1.37 -4.42 -6.19
C ARG A 74 1.94 -5.69 -6.80
N GLU A 75 3.24 -5.73 -7.03
CA GLU A 75 3.93 -6.93 -7.55
C GLU A 75 3.83 -8.11 -6.58
N VAL A 76 3.98 -7.86 -5.28
CA VAL A 76 3.81 -8.90 -4.25
C VAL A 76 2.37 -9.39 -4.17
N LEU A 77 1.38 -8.50 -4.28
CA LEU A 77 -0.06 -8.86 -4.25
C LEU A 77 -0.49 -9.73 -5.45
N VAL A 78 0.26 -9.72 -6.54
CA VAL A 78 0.04 -10.64 -7.67
C VAL A 78 0.41 -12.07 -7.29
N GLN A 79 1.44 -12.25 -6.45
CA GLN A 79 1.97 -13.55 -6.06
C GLN A 79 1.38 -14.08 -4.74
N HIS A 80 1.12 -13.17 -3.78
CA HIS A 80 0.67 -13.49 -2.43
C HIS A 80 -0.58 -12.69 -2.08
N GLN A 81 -1.60 -13.38 -1.58
CA GLN A 81 -2.86 -12.76 -1.11
C GLN A 81 -3.08 -13.00 0.38
N ASP A 82 -2.11 -13.59 1.07
CA ASP A 82 -2.12 -13.86 2.49
C ASP A 82 -1.25 -12.83 3.26
N PRO A 83 -1.68 -12.38 4.45
CA PRO A 83 -0.97 -11.34 5.20
C PRO A 83 0.50 -11.66 5.47
N GLU A 84 0.76 -12.92 5.81
CA GLU A 84 2.08 -13.41 6.23
C GLU A 84 3.04 -13.48 5.04
N GLY A 85 2.61 -14.04 3.91
CA GLY A 85 3.39 -14.10 2.67
C GLY A 85 3.69 -12.72 2.09
N ILE A 86 2.73 -11.79 2.15
CA ILE A 86 2.97 -10.40 1.70
C ILE A 86 4.08 -9.75 2.52
N LEU A 87 4.01 -9.86 3.85
CA LEU A 87 5.04 -9.28 4.73
C LEU A 87 6.39 -9.97 4.55
N ALA A 88 6.41 -11.30 4.48
CA ALA A 88 7.63 -12.07 4.29
C ALA A 88 8.36 -11.63 3.01
N THR A 89 7.66 -11.58 1.88
CA THR A 89 8.24 -11.19 0.59
C THR A 89 8.68 -9.73 0.55
N LEU A 90 7.94 -8.82 1.20
CA LEU A 90 8.34 -7.41 1.26
C LEU A 90 9.53 -7.17 2.20
N SER A 91 9.68 -7.97 3.25
CA SER A 91 10.78 -7.88 4.21
C SER A 91 12.09 -8.53 3.76
N GLN A 92 12.09 -9.21 2.61
CA GLN A 92 13.26 -9.80 1.95
C GLN A 92 13.97 -8.77 1.06
#